data_AF-A0A3Q9VXQ9-F1
#
_entry.id   AF-A0A3Q9VXQ9-F1
#
_cell.length_a   1.000
_cell.length_b   1.000
_cell.length_c   1.000
_cell.angle_alpha   90.00
_cell.angle_beta   90.00
_cell.angle_gamma   90.00
#
_symmetry.space_group_name_H-M   'P 1'
#
loop_
_entity.id
_entity.type
_entity.pdbx_description
1 polymer ?
#
loop_
_entity_poly.entity_id
_entity_poly.type
_entity_poly.pdbx_seq_one_letter_code
_entity_poly.pdbx_strand_id
1 'polypeptide(L)'
;TSILGMRELVKTPFKFVLTKPELLENLDKSRESLVGRKSSNSLLAFSAQCNFSGYKLPLELIASVQKQGLINTGKQVSGHDLTNEPDLSNFYVLLDAAAFVGTSYLNIGKYKPDFFCVSFYKMFGFPTGVGALIVSKRGQSVLQKKYYGGGTVNIAMTREDFHEKRVGFSSRFEDGTLSFLTIASLLEGFNTLERLVPAKDGRNTMERISNYVFELAKYGYDKLSTLKHANGQNLLKFYNHTSYQDRRYQGGVITFNILHEDGAFVGFAEVACLAAVFNIQLRTGCFCNPGACQWFLGLSDNDIRKQYESGHICSDYNDLIDGVPTGAVRVSFGFMTRKKDVDNVISMIKECYLKAPADRFQRLDIAKLPKALMHIPERLKPKLKEICIYPIKSCGAFKIMDSWPLTSTGLLYDRGWMIVDASGMALTQKHQPRLCLIRPIINRHRGTLELTFTGMMSVDVSLEMASEEINVINSSVCRSKVCDDLVSGYDCGDKVSSWLCDCLEMSGLRLIKQCEERRCLNGSEKEISLSNQAQFLLINRSSVMWLTKKIYSEKEPLDHTIDRFRANLVIETPTALEETNFESLTIGNTEF
;
A
#
# COMPACT_ATOMS: atom_id res chain seq x y z
N THR A 1 19.65 -5.27 -3.82
CA THR A 1 19.88 -4.41 -4.98
C THR A 1 19.09 -5.02 -6.08
N SER A 2 18.16 -4.27 -6.62
CA SER A 2 17.41 -4.71 -7.78
C SER A 2 17.95 -3.91 -8.95
N ILE A 3 17.81 -4.46 -10.14
CA ILE A 3 18.21 -3.82 -11.40
C ILE A 3 17.21 -2.67 -11.69
N LEU A 4 17.35 -1.57 -10.94
CA LEU A 4 16.54 -0.37 -11.04
C LEU A 4 17.26 0.70 -11.85
N GLY A 5 16.51 1.52 -12.58
CA GLY A 5 17.03 2.66 -13.34
C GLY A 5 17.80 2.29 -14.62
N MET A 6 18.30 1.06 -14.77
CA MET A 6 19.04 0.65 -15.98
C MET A 6 18.26 0.90 -17.27
N ARG A 7 16.94 0.68 -17.26
CA ARG A 7 16.07 0.90 -18.43
C ARG A 7 16.03 2.35 -18.90
N GLU A 8 16.29 3.31 -18.02
CA GLU A 8 16.33 4.75 -18.36
C GLU A 8 17.63 5.09 -19.11
N LEU A 9 18.74 4.47 -18.71
CA LEU A 9 20.07 4.75 -19.27
C LEU A 9 20.39 3.98 -20.57
N VAL A 10 19.70 2.86 -20.82
CA VAL A 10 19.90 2.06 -22.02
C VAL A 10 19.19 2.74 -23.20
N LYS A 11 19.98 3.17 -24.19
CA LYS A 11 19.52 3.77 -25.45
C LYS A 11 19.09 2.68 -26.43
N THR A 12 18.07 1.90 -26.07
CA THR A 12 17.43 0.90 -26.93
C THR A 12 15.94 1.23 -27.07
N PRO A 13 15.35 1.12 -28.27
CA PRO A 13 13.91 1.29 -28.43
C PRO A 13 13.13 0.13 -27.79
N PHE A 14 13.70 -1.09 -27.76
CA PHE A 14 13.03 -2.30 -27.32
C PHE A 14 13.44 -2.69 -25.90
N LYS A 15 12.46 -2.76 -25.00
CA LYS A 15 12.67 -3.15 -23.60
C LYS A 15 11.60 -4.17 -23.22
N PHE A 16 12.02 -5.20 -22.50
CA PHE A 16 11.17 -6.31 -22.11
C PHE A 16 11.24 -6.58 -20.61
N VAL A 17 10.19 -7.23 -20.10
CA VAL A 17 10.13 -7.71 -18.73
C VAL A 17 9.78 -9.19 -18.76
N LEU A 18 10.60 -9.99 -18.09
CA LEU A 18 10.42 -11.42 -17.95
C LEU A 18 9.95 -11.73 -16.53
N THR A 19 8.95 -12.58 -16.44
CA THR A 19 8.57 -13.27 -15.21
C THR A 19 9.49 -14.46 -14.96
N LYS A 20 9.48 -14.98 -13.73
CA LYS A 20 10.25 -16.19 -13.38
C LYS A 20 9.90 -17.38 -14.26
N PRO A 21 8.62 -17.75 -14.48
CA PRO A 21 8.28 -18.89 -15.34
C PRO A 21 8.82 -18.74 -16.76
N GLU A 22 8.63 -17.58 -17.39
CA GLU A 22 9.10 -17.32 -18.76
C GLU A 22 10.63 -17.45 -18.89
N LEU A 23 11.38 -16.94 -17.90
CA LEU A 23 12.84 -17.08 -17.89
C LEU A 23 13.28 -18.54 -17.66
N LEU A 24 12.54 -19.32 -16.89
CA LEU A 24 12.90 -20.72 -16.62
C LEU A 24 12.64 -21.65 -17.83
N GLU A 25 11.79 -21.26 -18.78
CA GLU A 25 11.60 -22.02 -20.03
C GLU A 25 12.91 -22.22 -20.79
N ASN A 26 13.89 -21.33 -20.61
CA ASN A 26 15.22 -21.45 -21.19
C ASN A 26 16.02 -22.67 -20.68
N LEU A 27 15.64 -23.29 -19.57
CA LEU A 27 16.24 -24.52 -19.07
C LEU A 27 15.53 -25.76 -19.58
N ASP A 28 14.23 -25.65 -19.86
CA ASP A 28 13.38 -26.78 -20.26
C ASP A 28 13.38 -27.03 -21.77
N LYS A 29 13.56 -25.97 -22.56
CA LYS A 29 13.49 -26.01 -24.03
C LYS A 29 14.86 -25.70 -24.64
N SER A 30 15.24 -26.51 -25.65
CA SER A 30 16.40 -26.25 -26.49
C SER A 30 15.99 -25.80 -27.89
N ARG A 31 16.61 -24.74 -28.40
CA ARG A 31 16.59 -24.39 -29.83
C ARG A 31 17.92 -24.76 -30.46
N GLU A 32 17.91 -25.14 -31.74
CA GLU A 32 19.14 -25.17 -32.53
C GLU A 32 19.81 -23.79 -32.48
N SER A 33 21.14 -23.78 -32.36
CA SER A 33 21.93 -22.56 -32.14
C SER A 33 21.82 -21.61 -33.35
N LEU A 34 20.87 -20.67 -33.29
CA LEU A 34 20.68 -19.62 -34.29
C LEU A 34 21.27 -18.26 -33.87
N VAL A 35 21.91 -18.19 -32.69
CA VAL A 35 22.46 -16.98 -32.07
C VAL A 35 23.66 -16.44 -32.86
N GLY A 36 23.67 -15.13 -33.11
CA GLY A 36 24.81 -14.44 -33.73
C GLY A 36 24.76 -14.30 -35.25
N ARG A 37 23.59 -14.56 -35.88
CA ARG A 37 23.37 -14.30 -37.31
C ARG A 37 23.07 -12.82 -37.64
N LYS A 38 22.67 -12.01 -36.65
CA LYS A 38 22.50 -10.55 -36.77
C LYS A 38 23.63 -9.81 -36.06
N SER A 39 23.98 -8.61 -36.54
CA SER A 39 25.02 -7.73 -35.97
C SER A 39 24.61 -7.01 -34.67
N SER A 40 23.43 -7.30 -34.13
CA SER A 40 22.88 -6.68 -32.92
C SER A 40 23.26 -7.42 -31.64
N ASN A 41 23.26 -6.70 -30.51
CA ASN A 41 23.51 -7.24 -29.17
C ASN A 41 22.26 -7.09 -28.29
N SER A 42 21.97 -8.12 -27.49
CA SER A 42 20.91 -8.13 -26.49
C SER A 42 21.51 -8.35 -25.09
N LEU A 43 20.94 -7.72 -24.06
CA LEU A 43 21.37 -7.86 -22.67
C LEU A 43 20.23 -8.42 -21.83
N LEU A 44 20.43 -9.61 -21.26
CA LEU A 44 19.60 -10.12 -20.18
C LEU A 44 20.21 -9.71 -18.84
N ALA A 45 19.43 -9.03 -18.00
CA ALA A 45 19.83 -8.68 -16.64
C ALA A 45 18.89 -9.31 -15.62
N PHE A 46 19.42 -10.07 -14.65
CA PHE A 46 18.62 -10.66 -13.57
C PHE A 46 19.42 -10.78 -12.26
N SER A 47 18.73 -10.86 -11.13
CA SER A 47 19.36 -11.05 -9.82
C SER A 47 19.56 -12.53 -9.51
N ALA A 48 20.77 -12.91 -9.09
CA ALA A 48 21.06 -14.28 -8.64
C ALA A 48 20.21 -14.70 -7.43
N GLN A 49 19.89 -13.74 -6.55
CA GLN A 49 18.98 -13.93 -5.43
C GLN A 49 17.99 -12.76 -5.35
N CYS A 50 16.70 -13.06 -5.26
CA CYS A 50 15.64 -12.07 -5.10
C CYS A 50 15.73 -11.40 -3.71
N ASN A 51 15.83 -10.07 -3.66
CA ASN A 51 15.85 -9.33 -2.40
C ASN A 51 14.54 -9.38 -1.61
N PHE A 52 13.45 -9.76 -2.30
CA PHE A 52 12.11 -9.82 -1.72
C PHE A 52 11.88 -11.19 -1.08
N SER A 53 11.87 -12.28 -1.86
CA SER A 53 11.55 -13.62 -1.37
C SER A 53 12.75 -14.45 -0.91
N GLY A 54 13.98 -14.02 -1.21
CA GLY A 54 15.19 -14.82 -1.00
C GLY A 54 15.38 -15.96 -2.02
N TYR A 55 14.51 -16.07 -3.02
CA TYR A 55 14.62 -17.09 -4.06
C TYR A 55 15.91 -16.93 -4.87
N LYS A 56 16.60 -18.04 -5.12
CA LYS A 56 17.82 -18.11 -5.92
C LYS A 56 17.49 -18.62 -7.32
N LEU A 57 17.81 -17.84 -8.34
CA LEU A 57 17.62 -18.27 -9.73
C LEU A 57 18.68 -19.32 -10.09
N PRO A 58 18.33 -20.38 -10.85
CA PRO A 58 19.31 -21.34 -11.34
C PRO A 58 20.33 -20.63 -12.25
N LEU A 59 21.61 -20.74 -11.94
CA LEU A 59 22.66 -20.01 -12.67
C LEU A 59 23.04 -20.69 -13.99
N GLU A 60 22.55 -21.90 -14.24
CA GLU A 60 22.58 -22.59 -15.54
C GLU A 60 21.92 -21.76 -16.65
N LEU A 61 21.01 -20.84 -16.29
CA LEU A 61 20.39 -19.87 -17.19
C LEU A 61 21.43 -19.04 -17.95
N ILE A 62 22.57 -18.73 -17.32
CA ILE A 62 23.64 -17.94 -17.93
C ILE A 62 24.13 -18.64 -19.20
N ALA A 63 24.54 -19.91 -19.07
CA ALA A 63 25.07 -20.67 -20.20
C ALA A 63 23.99 -20.94 -21.25
N SER A 64 22.75 -21.23 -20.83
CA SER A 64 21.62 -21.39 -21.75
C SER A 64 21.42 -20.13 -22.60
N VAL A 65 21.22 -18.97 -21.98
CA VAL A 65 20.93 -17.72 -22.70
C VAL A 65 22.09 -17.30 -23.60
N GLN A 66 23.33 -17.45 -23.14
CA GLN A 66 24.50 -17.13 -23.96
C GLN A 66 24.64 -18.04 -25.20
N LYS A 67 24.14 -19.29 -25.14
CA LYS A 67 24.23 -20.27 -26.23
C LYS A 67 23.06 -20.17 -27.21
N GLN A 68 21.83 -20.03 -26.72
CA GLN A 68 20.61 -20.14 -27.55
C GLN A 68 19.71 -18.90 -27.53
N GLY A 69 20.10 -17.84 -26.83
CA GLY A 69 19.26 -16.65 -26.65
C GLY A 69 18.09 -16.92 -25.73
N LEU A 70 17.04 -16.09 -25.81
CA LEU A 70 15.81 -16.28 -25.05
C LEU A 70 14.80 -17.13 -25.83
N ILE A 71 14.17 -18.09 -25.14
CA ILE A 71 13.06 -18.88 -25.69
C ILE A 71 11.78 -18.04 -25.73
N ASN A 72 11.53 -17.32 -24.63
CA ASN A 72 10.44 -16.39 -24.45
C ASN A 72 11.03 -14.99 -24.20
N THR A 73 10.61 -13.99 -24.97
CA THR A 73 11.10 -12.60 -24.85
C THR A 73 10.37 -11.83 -23.75
N GLY A 74 9.29 -12.38 -23.20
CA GLY A 74 8.48 -11.76 -22.15
C GLY A 74 7.62 -10.62 -22.68
N LYS A 75 7.11 -9.80 -21.75
CA LYS A 75 6.25 -8.65 -22.09
C LYS A 75 7.08 -7.48 -22.60
N GLN A 76 6.79 -7.01 -23.82
CA GLN A 76 7.34 -5.77 -24.34
C GLN A 76 6.75 -4.56 -23.58
N VAL A 77 7.60 -3.62 -23.18
CA VAL A 77 7.20 -2.40 -22.42
C VAL A 77 7.68 -1.11 -23.05
N SER A 78 8.37 -1.19 -24.20
CA SER A 78 8.90 -0.03 -24.94
C SER A 78 9.14 -0.42 -26.40
N GLY A 79 8.99 0.55 -27.31
CA GLY A 79 9.18 0.39 -28.75
C GLY A 79 7.87 0.06 -29.49
N HIS A 80 7.94 -0.02 -30.81
CA HIS A 80 6.83 -0.52 -31.62
C HIS A 80 6.68 -2.03 -31.45
N ASP A 81 5.47 -2.55 -31.66
CA ASP A 81 5.21 -3.99 -31.57
C ASP A 81 6.09 -4.75 -32.54
N LEU A 82 6.88 -5.68 -32.00
CA LEU A 82 7.72 -6.55 -32.79
C LEU A 82 6.92 -7.78 -33.22
N THR A 83 7.23 -8.30 -34.41
CA THR A 83 6.75 -9.61 -34.85
C THR A 83 7.30 -10.69 -33.90
N ASN A 84 6.58 -11.80 -33.76
CA ASN A 84 6.89 -12.89 -32.84
C ASN A 84 8.10 -13.75 -33.30
N GLU A 85 9.08 -13.13 -33.94
CA GLU A 85 10.27 -13.77 -34.46
C GLU A 85 11.32 -14.01 -33.36
N PRO A 86 12.13 -15.08 -33.46
CA PRO A 86 13.24 -15.31 -32.53
C PRO A 86 14.25 -14.15 -32.56
N ASP A 87 14.68 -13.68 -31.38
CA ASP A 87 15.80 -12.74 -31.28
C ASP A 87 17.13 -13.45 -31.61
N LEU A 88 17.70 -13.10 -32.77
CA LEU A 88 18.96 -13.66 -33.27
C LEU A 88 20.20 -12.83 -32.87
N SER A 89 20.02 -11.85 -31.97
CA SER A 89 21.11 -11.01 -31.46
C SER A 89 22.10 -11.79 -30.61
N ASN A 90 23.31 -11.25 -30.45
CA ASN A 90 24.29 -11.78 -29.50
C ASN A 90 23.86 -11.46 -28.07
N PHE A 91 23.54 -12.50 -27.29
CA PHE A 91 23.10 -12.34 -25.89
C PHE A 91 24.27 -12.24 -24.90
N TYR A 92 24.23 -11.17 -24.12
CA TYR A 92 25.08 -10.94 -22.95
C TYR A 92 24.25 -11.04 -21.68
N VAL A 93 24.88 -11.48 -20.58
CA VAL A 93 24.23 -11.67 -19.28
C VAL A 93 24.87 -10.78 -18.21
N LEU A 94 24.06 -9.91 -17.62
CA LEU A 94 24.39 -9.19 -16.39
C LEU A 94 23.72 -9.86 -15.19
N LEU A 95 24.53 -10.39 -14.29
CA LEU A 95 24.07 -11.01 -13.05
C LEU A 95 24.20 -10.02 -11.89
N ASP A 96 23.08 -9.59 -11.31
CA ASP A 96 23.12 -8.92 -10.00
C ASP A 96 23.34 -9.98 -8.91
N ALA A 97 24.60 -10.13 -8.50
CA ALA A 97 25.01 -11.09 -7.49
C ALA A 97 25.08 -10.47 -6.09
N ALA A 98 24.74 -9.18 -5.93
CA ALA A 98 25.02 -8.43 -4.70
C ALA A 98 24.33 -9.04 -3.47
N ALA A 99 23.08 -9.49 -3.59
CA ALA A 99 22.38 -10.16 -2.49
C ALA A 99 22.78 -11.63 -2.32
N PHE A 100 23.15 -12.29 -3.43
CA PHE A 100 23.50 -13.70 -3.45
C PHE A 100 24.83 -13.93 -2.73
N VAL A 101 25.89 -13.19 -3.09
CA VAL A 101 27.24 -13.37 -2.50
C VAL A 101 27.31 -13.00 -1.02
N GLY A 102 26.33 -12.27 -0.49
CA GLY A 102 26.26 -11.97 0.95
C GLY A 102 26.07 -13.22 1.81
N THR A 103 25.45 -14.28 1.27
CA THR A 103 25.16 -15.51 2.03
C THR A 103 25.31 -16.80 1.21
N SER A 104 25.72 -16.73 -0.05
CA SER A 104 25.85 -17.89 -0.93
C SER A 104 27.17 -17.88 -1.68
N TYR A 105 27.70 -19.08 -1.95
CA TYR A 105 28.91 -19.26 -2.72
C TYR A 105 28.63 -19.13 -4.23
N LEU A 106 29.34 -18.24 -4.91
CA LEU A 106 29.29 -18.06 -6.36
C LEU A 106 30.55 -18.66 -7.00
N ASN A 107 30.41 -19.81 -7.67
CA ASN A 107 31.52 -20.44 -8.40
C ASN A 107 31.62 -19.88 -9.82
N ILE A 108 32.52 -18.91 -10.02
CA ILE A 108 32.78 -18.28 -11.33
C ILE A 108 33.52 -19.19 -12.33
N GLY A 109 34.14 -20.28 -11.85
CA GLY A 109 34.71 -21.31 -12.72
C GLY A 109 33.61 -22.08 -13.46
N LYS A 110 32.47 -22.29 -12.80
CA LYS A 110 31.28 -22.97 -13.36
C LYS A 110 30.35 -22.00 -14.09
N TYR A 111 29.99 -20.88 -13.47
CA TYR A 111 29.02 -19.93 -14.00
C TYR A 111 29.72 -18.66 -14.49
N LYS A 112 29.61 -18.38 -15.79
CA LYS A 112 30.41 -17.34 -16.46
C LYS A 112 29.54 -16.22 -17.04
N PRO A 113 28.92 -15.37 -16.20
CA PRO A 113 28.18 -14.21 -16.70
C PRO A 113 29.14 -13.22 -17.37
N ASP A 114 28.63 -12.42 -18.29
CA ASP A 114 29.43 -11.41 -18.98
C ASP A 114 29.81 -10.26 -18.05
N PHE A 115 28.87 -9.92 -17.17
CA PHE A 115 28.97 -8.89 -16.16
C PHE A 115 28.35 -9.41 -14.86
N PHE A 116 28.95 -9.13 -13.71
CA PHE A 116 28.25 -9.30 -12.44
C PHE A 116 28.68 -8.29 -11.39
N CYS A 117 27.73 -7.86 -10.57
CA CYS A 117 27.99 -6.91 -9.50
C CYS A 117 28.02 -7.59 -8.13
N VAL A 118 28.93 -7.15 -7.26
CA VAL A 118 29.07 -7.60 -5.88
C VAL A 118 29.01 -6.42 -4.92
N SER A 119 28.58 -6.70 -3.69
CA SER A 119 28.44 -5.70 -2.64
C SER A 119 29.06 -6.23 -1.36
N PHE A 120 30.22 -5.68 -0.99
CA PHE A 120 31.04 -6.24 0.09
C PHE A 120 30.45 -5.99 1.48
N TYR A 121 29.78 -4.84 1.70
CA TYR A 121 29.08 -4.58 2.96
C TYR A 121 27.99 -5.62 3.27
N LYS A 122 27.44 -6.30 2.25
CA LYS A 122 26.46 -7.38 2.48
C LYS A 122 27.11 -8.70 2.88
N MET A 123 28.40 -8.87 2.62
CA MET A 123 29.16 -10.05 3.01
C MET A 123 29.63 -9.96 4.45
N PHE A 124 30.09 -8.78 4.90
CA PHE A 124 30.70 -8.62 6.22
C PHE A 124 30.44 -7.26 6.91
N GLY A 125 29.49 -6.45 6.44
CA GLY A 125 29.00 -5.24 7.12
C GLY A 125 29.77 -3.95 6.83
N PHE A 126 31.10 -3.99 6.94
CA PHE A 126 32.00 -2.84 6.73
C PHE A 126 33.05 -3.19 5.67
N PRO A 127 33.37 -2.31 4.71
CA PRO A 127 32.92 -0.94 4.59
C PRO A 127 31.65 -0.78 3.74
N THR A 128 30.85 0.22 4.09
CA THR A 128 29.70 0.65 3.27
C THR A 128 30.17 1.48 2.08
N GLY A 129 29.45 1.39 0.96
CA GLY A 129 29.70 2.23 -0.23
C GLY A 129 30.71 1.67 -1.24
N VAL A 130 31.30 0.50 -0.99
CA VAL A 130 32.17 -0.19 -1.96
C VAL A 130 31.53 -1.47 -2.49
N GLY A 131 31.63 -1.63 -3.80
CA GLY A 131 31.25 -2.81 -4.55
C GLY A 131 32.18 -2.98 -5.74
N ALA A 132 31.99 -4.03 -6.52
CA ALA A 132 32.73 -4.23 -7.76
C ALA A 132 31.81 -4.68 -8.88
N LEU A 133 32.11 -4.22 -10.09
CA LEU A 133 31.59 -4.79 -11.33
C LEU A 133 32.70 -5.66 -11.92
N ILE A 134 32.45 -6.96 -11.99
CA ILE A 134 33.37 -7.91 -12.61
C ILE A 134 32.91 -8.12 -14.04
N VAL A 135 33.84 -8.00 -14.98
CA VAL A 135 33.56 -8.04 -16.42
C VAL A 135 34.42 -9.12 -17.06
N SER A 136 33.79 -10.00 -17.83
CA SER A 136 34.50 -11.00 -18.63
C SER A 136 35.19 -10.36 -19.84
N LYS A 137 36.19 -11.04 -20.42
CA LYS A 137 36.80 -10.60 -21.70
C LYS A 137 35.76 -10.44 -22.82
N ARG A 138 34.71 -11.26 -22.81
CA ARG A 138 33.59 -11.19 -23.77
C ARG A 138 32.74 -9.94 -23.53
N GLY A 139 32.38 -9.65 -22.28
CA GLY A 139 31.63 -8.44 -21.92
C GLY A 139 32.42 -7.14 -22.13
N GLN A 140 33.75 -7.18 -21.96
CA GLN A 140 34.63 -6.02 -22.16
C GLN A 140 34.53 -5.45 -23.59
N SER A 141 34.33 -6.28 -24.62
CA SER A 141 34.30 -5.82 -26.02
C SER A 141 33.06 -4.98 -26.35
N VAL A 142 31.99 -5.11 -25.57
CA VAL A 142 30.72 -4.39 -25.78
C VAL A 142 30.46 -3.30 -24.75
N LEU A 143 31.29 -3.20 -23.71
CA LEU A 143 31.13 -2.19 -22.67
C LEU A 143 31.73 -0.86 -23.12
N GLN A 144 30.87 0.11 -23.45
CA GLN A 144 31.27 1.44 -23.90
C GLN A 144 30.91 2.52 -22.87
N LYS A 145 31.90 3.32 -22.48
CA LYS A 145 31.69 4.44 -21.55
C LYS A 145 31.15 5.66 -22.29
N LYS A 146 29.97 6.15 -21.90
CA LYS A 146 29.28 7.28 -22.55
C LYS A 146 29.74 8.67 -22.09
N TYR A 147 30.15 8.81 -20.84
CA TYR A 147 30.70 10.06 -20.30
C TYR A 147 32.16 9.85 -19.90
N TYR A 148 32.85 10.91 -19.47
CA TYR A 148 34.15 10.80 -18.83
C TYR A 148 34.15 11.61 -17.53
N GLY A 149 34.85 11.12 -16.51
CA GLY A 149 35.18 11.85 -15.30
C GLY A 149 36.70 12.05 -15.20
N GLY A 150 37.11 12.87 -14.24
CA GLY A 150 38.53 13.03 -13.91
C GLY A 150 39.20 11.68 -13.66
N GLY A 151 40.48 11.54 -14.04
CA GLY A 151 41.19 10.26 -13.90
C GLY A 151 40.90 9.22 -14.99
N THR A 152 39.96 9.47 -15.92
CA THR A 152 39.61 8.51 -17.00
C THR A 152 39.97 8.95 -18.41
N VAL A 153 40.58 10.13 -18.53
CA VAL A 153 41.03 10.75 -19.79
C VAL A 153 42.52 11.05 -19.75
N ASN A 154 43.14 11.07 -20.93
CA ASN A 154 44.50 11.57 -21.15
C ASN A 154 44.48 13.10 -21.30
N ILE A 155 43.47 13.63 -22.00
CA ILE A 155 43.28 15.06 -22.24
C ILE A 155 41.78 15.35 -22.41
N ALA A 156 41.36 16.55 -22.01
CA ALA A 156 40.04 17.11 -22.30
C ALA A 156 40.21 18.62 -22.53
N MET A 157 39.52 19.16 -23.53
CA MET A 157 39.55 20.58 -23.86
C MET A 157 38.25 21.25 -23.41
N THR A 158 38.34 22.54 -23.05
CA THR A 158 37.17 23.34 -22.63
C THR A 158 36.67 24.26 -23.72
N ARG A 159 37.54 24.67 -24.65
CA ARG A 159 37.23 25.55 -25.78
C ARG A 159 36.86 24.79 -27.06
N GLU A 160 37.08 23.49 -27.07
CA GLU A 160 36.74 22.57 -28.16
C GLU A 160 36.15 21.29 -27.57
N ASP A 161 35.17 20.69 -28.26
CA ASP A 161 34.56 19.42 -27.85
C ASP A 161 35.47 18.22 -28.19
N PHE A 162 36.61 18.16 -27.50
CA PHE A 162 37.61 17.11 -27.67
C PHE A 162 38.03 16.52 -26.32
N HIS A 163 38.07 15.18 -26.28
CA HIS A 163 38.65 14.43 -25.17
C HIS A 163 39.20 13.09 -25.65
N GLU A 164 40.22 12.58 -24.97
CA GLU A 164 40.78 11.27 -25.23
C GLU A 164 40.71 10.42 -23.96
N LYS A 165 40.03 9.27 -24.02
CA LYS A 165 39.88 8.34 -22.88
C LYS A 165 41.13 7.48 -22.71
N ARG A 166 41.45 7.11 -21.47
CA ARG A 166 42.53 6.15 -21.18
C ARG A 166 42.32 4.82 -21.91
N VAL A 167 43.42 4.21 -22.36
CA VAL A 167 43.42 2.96 -23.13
C VAL A 167 43.06 1.75 -22.26
N GLY A 168 43.58 1.69 -21.04
CA GLY A 168 43.34 0.60 -20.09
C GLY A 168 41.87 0.42 -19.75
N PHE A 169 41.43 -0.84 -19.58
CA PHE A 169 40.01 -1.13 -19.34
C PHE A 169 39.52 -0.54 -18.02
N SER A 170 40.14 -0.87 -16.89
CA SER A 170 39.72 -0.35 -15.57
C SER A 170 39.85 1.16 -15.49
N SER A 171 41.00 1.72 -15.91
CA SER A 171 41.27 3.15 -15.86
C SER A 171 40.33 4.00 -16.73
N ARG A 172 39.64 3.38 -17.69
CA ARG A 172 38.57 4.04 -18.45
C ARG A 172 37.30 4.21 -17.62
N PHE A 173 36.97 3.30 -16.71
CA PHE A 173 35.68 3.28 -15.97
C PHE A 173 35.78 3.76 -14.52
N GLU A 174 36.98 3.88 -13.97
CA GLU A 174 37.22 4.31 -12.59
C GLU A 174 37.25 5.85 -12.50
N ASP A 175 36.06 6.46 -12.38
CA ASP A 175 35.94 7.92 -12.27
C ASP A 175 36.47 8.47 -10.95
N GLY A 176 37.31 9.50 -11.06
CA GLY A 176 37.89 10.21 -9.93
C GLY A 176 38.97 9.39 -9.21
N THR A 177 39.20 9.75 -7.96
CA THR A 177 40.10 8.99 -7.09
C THR A 177 39.30 7.88 -6.42
N LEU A 178 39.71 6.62 -6.64
CA LEU A 178 39.12 5.49 -5.95
C LEU A 178 39.33 5.59 -4.44
N SER A 179 38.38 5.07 -3.65
CA SER A 179 38.51 5.02 -2.20
C SER A 179 39.47 3.90 -1.77
N PHE A 180 40.76 4.09 -2.03
CA PHE A 180 41.80 3.07 -1.86
C PHE A 180 41.92 2.54 -0.42
N LEU A 181 41.71 3.39 0.60
CA LEU A 181 41.65 2.94 2.00
C LEU A 181 40.49 1.98 2.25
N THR A 182 39.33 2.30 1.67
CA THR A 182 38.14 1.47 1.79
C THR A 182 38.30 0.17 1.02
N ILE A 183 38.93 0.19 -0.16
CA ILE A 183 39.26 -1.01 -0.92
C ILE A 183 40.25 -1.89 -0.16
N ALA A 184 41.29 -1.31 0.46
CA ALA A 184 42.26 -2.06 1.25
C ALA A 184 41.59 -2.76 2.45
N SER A 185 40.59 -2.12 3.08
CA SER A 185 39.86 -2.70 4.20
C SER A 185 39.03 -3.95 3.85
N LEU A 186 38.78 -4.20 2.56
CA LEU A 186 38.08 -5.42 2.12
C LEU A 186 38.85 -6.70 2.50
N LEU A 187 40.18 -6.65 2.52
CA LEU A 187 41.03 -7.78 2.93
C LEU A 187 40.69 -8.23 4.35
N GLU A 188 40.54 -7.27 5.26
CA GLU A 188 40.18 -7.56 6.66
C GLU A 188 38.75 -8.11 6.77
N GLY A 189 37.83 -7.64 5.91
CA GLY A 189 36.48 -8.19 5.82
C GLY A 189 36.48 -9.68 5.43
N PHE A 190 37.27 -10.07 4.43
CA PHE A 190 37.44 -11.47 4.03
C PHE A 190 38.13 -12.30 5.11
N ASN A 191 39.23 -11.81 5.67
CA ASN A 191 39.96 -12.49 6.76
C ASN A 191 39.06 -12.74 7.97
N THR A 192 38.26 -11.74 8.36
CA THR A 192 37.31 -11.88 9.48
C THR A 192 36.21 -12.90 9.15
N LEU A 193 35.70 -12.92 7.92
CA LEU A 193 34.69 -13.90 7.52
C LEU A 193 35.24 -15.34 7.61
N GLU A 194 36.46 -15.57 7.10
CA GLU A 194 37.14 -16.87 7.17
C GLU A 194 37.51 -17.25 8.61
N ARG A 195 37.92 -16.30 9.44
CA ARG A 195 38.20 -16.52 10.86
C ARG A 195 36.96 -16.93 11.64
N LEU A 196 35.82 -16.29 11.38
CA LEU A 196 34.55 -16.59 12.06
C LEU A 196 33.90 -17.88 11.56
N VAL A 197 34.00 -18.17 10.26
CA VAL A 197 33.40 -19.36 9.64
C VAL A 197 34.43 -20.08 8.77
N PRO A 198 35.44 -20.75 9.35
CA PRO A 198 36.54 -21.36 8.59
C PRO A 198 36.07 -22.48 7.66
N ALA A 199 36.83 -22.79 6.61
CA ALA A 199 36.53 -23.99 5.82
C ALA A 199 36.56 -25.25 6.71
N LYS A 200 35.58 -26.14 6.53
CA LYS A 200 35.45 -27.38 7.32
C LYS A 200 34.73 -28.45 6.50
N ASP A 201 35.16 -29.70 6.64
CA ASP A 201 34.52 -30.88 6.03
C ASP A 201 34.33 -30.74 4.51
N GLY A 202 35.37 -30.24 3.81
CA GLY A 202 35.37 -30.03 2.37
C GLY A 202 34.48 -28.89 1.87
N ARG A 203 33.88 -28.10 2.77
CA ARG A 203 33.06 -26.93 2.44
C ARG A 203 33.81 -25.65 2.72
N ASN A 204 33.75 -24.70 1.79
CA ASN A 204 34.32 -23.38 2.00
C ASN A 204 33.44 -22.53 2.95
N THR A 205 34.00 -21.40 3.40
CA THR A 205 33.35 -20.41 4.26
C THR A 205 31.93 -20.05 3.81
N MET A 206 31.76 -19.70 2.53
CA MET A 206 30.47 -19.26 2.00
C MET A 206 29.45 -20.40 1.82
N GLU A 207 29.90 -21.63 1.57
CA GLU A 207 29.02 -22.80 1.54
C GLU A 207 28.50 -23.14 2.94
N ARG A 208 29.35 -23.03 3.97
CA ARG A 208 28.94 -23.18 5.37
C ARG A 208 27.93 -22.11 5.76
N ILE A 209 28.19 -20.85 5.42
CA ILE A 209 27.25 -19.73 5.64
C ILE A 209 25.92 -19.99 4.94
N SER A 210 25.95 -20.41 3.67
CA SER A 210 24.75 -20.70 2.88
C SER A 210 23.87 -21.78 3.49
N ASN A 211 24.48 -22.84 4.04
CA ASN A 211 23.74 -23.89 4.75
C ASN A 211 23.13 -23.34 6.04
N TYR A 212 23.92 -22.66 6.86
CA TYR A 212 23.49 -22.14 8.15
C TYR A 212 22.33 -21.14 8.03
N VAL A 213 22.44 -20.16 7.13
CA VAL A 213 21.39 -19.15 6.95
C VAL A 213 20.11 -19.74 6.34
N PHE A 214 20.23 -20.79 5.52
CA PHE A 214 19.07 -21.53 5.01
C PHE A 214 18.38 -22.31 6.12
N GLU A 215 19.13 -22.99 7.00
CA GLU A 215 18.58 -23.73 8.14
C GLU A 215 17.83 -22.80 9.10
N LEU A 216 18.36 -21.61 9.39
CA LEU A 216 17.64 -20.60 10.18
C LEU A 216 16.35 -20.13 9.50
N ALA A 217 16.37 -19.90 8.19
CA ALA A 217 15.19 -19.50 7.45
C ALA A 217 14.14 -20.61 7.41
N LYS A 218 14.55 -21.86 7.19
CA LYS A 218 13.67 -23.01 7.25
C LYS A 218 13.05 -23.16 8.64
N TYR A 219 13.88 -23.11 9.70
CA TYR A 219 13.39 -23.19 11.08
C TYR A 219 12.37 -22.09 11.41
N GLY A 220 12.67 -20.84 11.04
CA GLY A 220 11.76 -19.72 11.24
C GLY A 220 10.44 -19.89 10.46
N TYR A 221 10.52 -20.30 9.20
CA TYR A 221 9.34 -20.55 8.37
C TYR A 221 8.49 -21.69 8.91
N ASP A 222 9.10 -22.82 9.27
CA ASP A 222 8.39 -23.99 9.81
C ASP A 222 7.66 -23.64 11.11
N LYS A 223 8.25 -22.78 11.97
CA LYS A 223 7.59 -22.33 13.20
C LYS A 223 6.49 -21.31 12.93
N LEU A 224 6.74 -20.30 12.09
CA LEU A 224 5.75 -19.25 11.80
C LEU A 224 4.55 -19.78 11.00
N SER A 225 4.75 -20.72 10.09
CA SER A 225 3.67 -21.29 9.26
C SER A 225 2.65 -22.10 10.05
N THR A 226 3.00 -22.55 11.27
CA THR A 226 2.06 -23.24 12.17
C THR A 226 1.14 -22.29 12.95
N LEU A 227 1.41 -20.98 12.93
CA LEU A 227 0.64 -20.01 13.72
C LEU A 227 -0.72 -19.75 13.06
N LYS A 228 -1.78 -19.94 13.85
CA LYS A 228 -3.16 -19.77 13.46
C LYS A 228 -3.93 -19.00 14.52
N HIS A 229 -4.90 -18.22 14.08
CA HIS A 229 -5.93 -17.61 14.90
C HIS A 229 -6.84 -18.68 15.52
N ALA A 230 -7.62 -18.30 16.53
CA ALA A 230 -8.55 -19.22 17.20
C ALA A 230 -9.59 -19.82 16.24
N ASN A 231 -9.97 -19.07 15.19
CA ASN A 231 -10.87 -19.52 14.13
C ASN A 231 -10.22 -20.47 13.10
N GLY A 232 -8.94 -20.85 13.29
CA GLY A 232 -8.20 -21.75 12.41
C GLY A 232 -7.54 -21.09 11.20
N GLN A 233 -7.74 -19.80 10.98
CA GLN A 233 -7.11 -19.05 9.90
C GLN A 233 -5.61 -18.85 10.15
N ASN A 234 -4.80 -18.92 9.10
CA ASN A 234 -3.36 -18.68 9.20
C ASN A 234 -3.08 -17.23 9.61
N LEU A 235 -2.16 -17.05 10.57
CA LEU A 235 -1.76 -15.73 11.04
C LEU A 235 -0.92 -14.95 10.02
N LEU A 236 -0.13 -15.66 9.19
CA LEU A 236 0.82 -15.05 8.26
C LEU A 236 0.55 -15.46 6.82
N LYS A 237 0.64 -14.48 5.91
CA LYS A 237 0.71 -14.68 4.46
C LYS A 237 2.16 -14.59 4.02
N PHE A 238 2.76 -15.72 3.62
CA PHE A 238 4.15 -15.77 3.18
C PHE A 238 4.32 -15.45 1.69
N TYR A 239 5.46 -14.85 1.35
CA TYR A 239 5.85 -14.49 -0.01
C TYR A 239 7.14 -15.21 -0.40
N ASN A 240 7.01 -16.46 -0.83
CA ASN A 240 8.12 -17.32 -1.25
C ASN A 240 7.73 -18.18 -2.46
N HIS A 241 8.71 -18.86 -3.08
CA HIS A 241 8.47 -19.73 -4.25
C HIS A 241 8.66 -21.23 -3.96
N THR A 242 9.34 -21.60 -2.88
CA THR A 242 9.92 -22.95 -2.70
C THR A 242 9.55 -23.60 -1.38
N SER A 243 8.76 -22.92 -0.53
CA SER A 243 8.39 -23.39 0.81
C SER A 243 9.59 -23.87 1.64
N TYR A 244 10.76 -23.27 1.41
CA TYR A 244 12.00 -23.52 2.16
C TYR A 244 12.47 -24.99 2.16
N GLN A 245 12.22 -25.73 1.08
CA GLN A 245 12.59 -27.15 0.98
C GLN A 245 14.04 -27.38 0.54
N ASP A 246 14.61 -26.50 -0.29
CA ASP A 246 15.95 -26.68 -0.87
C ASP A 246 16.78 -25.39 -0.85
N ARG A 247 17.97 -25.48 -0.23
CA ARG A 247 18.95 -24.40 -0.13
C ARG A 247 19.46 -23.88 -1.47
N ARG A 248 19.38 -24.70 -2.53
CA ARG A 248 19.78 -24.32 -3.89
C ARG A 248 18.91 -23.21 -4.44
N TYR A 249 17.63 -23.21 -4.08
CA TYR A 249 16.63 -22.27 -4.60
C TYR A 249 16.16 -21.25 -3.56
N GLN A 250 16.56 -21.39 -2.29
CA GLN A 250 16.14 -20.49 -1.21
C GLN A 250 17.33 -19.99 -0.38
N GLY A 251 17.36 -18.68 -0.12
CA GLY A 251 18.30 -18.01 0.77
C GLY A 251 17.76 -17.80 2.18
N GLY A 252 18.54 -17.09 3.00
CA GLY A 252 18.24 -16.81 4.41
C GLY A 252 17.20 -15.70 4.65
N VAL A 253 16.13 -15.63 3.86
CA VAL A 253 15.12 -14.55 3.94
C VAL A 253 13.72 -15.14 4.14
N ILE A 254 12.96 -14.58 5.09
CA ILE A 254 11.53 -14.84 5.26
C ILE A 254 10.78 -13.52 5.06
N THR A 255 9.79 -13.55 4.18
CA THR A 255 8.98 -12.38 3.83
C THR A 255 7.51 -12.72 3.97
N PHE A 256 6.76 -11.88 4.68
CA PHE A 256 5.37 -12.13 5.01
C PHE A 256 4.63 -10.83 5.31
N ASN A 257 3.30 -10.90 5.31
CA ASN A 257 2.43 -9.97 6.02
C ASN A 257 1.63 -10.72 7.09
N ILE A 258 1.26 -10.02 8.15
CA ILE A 258 0.41 -10.55 9.22
C ILE A 258 -1.05 -10.26 8.86
N LEU A 259 -1.93 -11.20 9.17
CA LEU A 259 -3.36 -11.12 8.93
C LEU A 259 -4.11 -10.99 10.26
N HIS A 260 -5.19 -10.21 10.26
CA HIS A 260 -6.22 -10.23 11.29
C HIS A 260 -7.05 -11.52 11.22
N GLU A 261 -7.88 -11.76 12.24
CA GLU A 261 -8.75 -12.94 12.30
C GLU A 261 -9.74 -13.02 11.13
N ASP A 262 -10.13 -11.89 10.55
CA ASP A 262 -11.01 -11.78 9.38
C ASP A 262 -10.28 -11.90 8.04
N GLY A 263 -8.94 -12.00 8.05
CA GLY A 263 -8.08 -12.01 6.87
C GLY A 263 -7.69 -10.67 6.29
N ALA A 264 -8.09 -9.55 6.90
CA ALA A 264 -7.52 -8.25 6.58
C ALA A 264 -6.03 -8.20 6.94
N PHE A 265 -5.28 -7.30 6.31
CA PHE A 265 -3.85 -7.16 6.57
C PHE A 265 -3.61 -6.27 7.78
N VAL A 266 -2.66 -6.68 8.63
CA VAL A 266 -2.00 -5.77 9.57
C VAL A 266 -0.96 -4.96 8.80
N GLY A 267 -0.96 -3.65 8.99
CA GLY A 267 0.04 -2.76 8.40
C GLY A 267 1.46 -3.06 8.92
N PHE A 268 2.45 -3.09 8.01
CA PHE A 268 3.84 -3.35 8.39
C PHE A 268 4.47 -2.28 9.31
N ALA A 269 3.90 -1.08 9.38
CA ALA A 269 4.29 0.01 10.26
C ALA A 269 4.00 -0.33 11.73
N GLU A 270 2.85 -0.94 12.00
CA GLU A 270 2.52 -1.48 13.33
C GLU A 270 3.53 -2.57 13.72
N VAL A 271 3.80 -3.51 12.80
CA VAL A 271 4.79 -4.59 13.03
C VAL A 271 6.17 -4.02 13.32
N ALA A 272 6.57 -2.95 12.62
CA ALA A 272 7.86 -2.27 12.86
C ALA A 272 7.92 -1.63 14.25
N CYS A 273 6.84 -1.00 14.71
CA CYS A 273 6.75 -0.41 16.05
C CYS A 273 6.87 -1.48 17.15
N LEU A 274 6.08 -2.55 17.03
CA LEU A 274 6.13 -3.66 17.99
C LEU A 274 7.49 -4.36 17.96
N ALA A 275 8.07 -4.60 16.78
CA ALA A 275 9.42 -5.14 16.70
C ALA A 275 10.44 -4.24 17.43
N ALA A 276 10.35 -2.92 17.29
CA ALA A 276 11.23 -1.99 17.99
C ALA A 276 11.09 -2.07 19.52
N VAL A 277 9.86 -2.17 20.05
CA VAL A 277 9.62 -2.37 21.49
C VAL A 277 10.28 -3.65 22.01
N PHE A 278 10.30 -4.71 21.20
CA PHE A 278 10.94 -5.99 21.51
C PHE A 278 12.44 -6.02 21.20
N ASN A 279 13.07 -4.89 20.86
CA ASN A 279 14.48 -4.78 20.44
C ASN A 279 14.83 -5.64 19.20
N ILE A 280 13.90 -5.72 18.25
CA ILE A 280 14.06 -6.45 16.99
C ILE A 280 14.09 -5.44 15.83
N GLN A 281 15.15 -5.49 15.02
CA GLN A 281 15.23 -4.69 13.81
C GLN A 281 14.80 -5.49 12.59
N LEU A 282 13.67 -5.10 11.99
CA LEU A 282 13.12 -5.71 10.78
C LEU A 282 13.23 -4.75 9.59
N ARG A 283 13.07 -5.30 8.38
CA ARG A 283 12.93 -4.50 7.16
C ARG A 283 11.46 -4.54 6.72
N THR A 284 10.94 -3.40 6.30
CA THR A 284 9.58 -3.26 5.77
C THR A 284 9.56 -2.59 4.39
N GLY A 285 8.43 -2.69 3.68
CA GLY A 285 8.23 -2.09 2.35
C GLY A 285 8.53 -3.04 1.18
N CYS A 286 8.88 -2.49 0.01
CA CYS A 286 9.16 -3.27 -1.20
C CYS A 286 10.63 -3.74 -1.36
N PHE A 287 11.52 -3.46 -0.39
CA PHE A 287 12.93 -3.87 -0.39
C PHE A 287 13.73 -3.49 -1.65
N CYS A 288 13.40 -2.32 -2.22
CA CYS A 288 13.91 -1.86 -3.51
C CYS A 288 13.68 -2.87 -4.64
N ASN A 289 12.66 -3.73 -4.58
CA ASN A 289 12.32 -4.73 -5.60
C ASN A 289 10.85 -4.60 -6.02
N PRO A 290 10.49 -3.53 -6.75
CA PRO A 290 9.11 -3.23 -7.12
C PRO A 290 8.48 -4.34 -7.96
N GLY A 291 9.22 -4.99 -8.85
CA GLY A 291 8.69 -6.09 -9.66
C GLY A 291 8.24 -7.29 -8.82
N ALA A 292 9.04 -7.70 -7.83
CA ALA A 292 8.63 -8.75 -6.91
C ALA A 292 7.51 -8.28 -5.96
N CYS A 293 7.60 -7.05 -5.45
CA CYS A 293 6.59 -6.46 -4.58
C CYS A 293 5.21 -6.47 -5.25
N GLN A 294 5.13 -5.89 -6.46
CA GLN A 294 3.92 -5.86 -7.28
C GLN A 294 3.38 -7.27 -7.54
N TRP A 295 4.24 -8.21 -7.93
CA TRP A 295 3.83 -9.58 -8.24
C TRP A 295 3.29 -10.34 -7.01
N PHE A 296 4.01 -10.31 -5.88
CA PHE A 296 3.63 -11.04 -4.66
C PHE A 296 2.40 -10.44 -3.98
N LEU A 297 2.23 -9.12 -4.05
CA LEU A 297 1.07 -8.43 -3.49
C LEU A 297 -0.14 -8.45 -4.42
N GLY A 298 0.03 -8.86 -5.68
CA GLY A 298 -1.04 -8.93 -6.67
C GLY A 298 -1.53 -7.55 -7.12
N LEU A 299 -0.63 -6.56 -7.14
CA LEU A 299 -0.96 -5.17 -7.48
C LEU A 299 -0.94 -4.96 -8.99
N SER A 300 -1.99 -4.34 -9.52
CA SER A 300 -2.01 -3.83 -10.90
C SER A 300 -1.23 -2.51 -11.02
N ASP A 301 -0.91 -2.12 -12.25
CA ASP A 301 -0.26 -0.81 -12.51
C ASP A 301 -1.15 0.36 -12.02
N ASN A 302 -2.47 0.20 -12.07
CA ASN A 302 -3.42 1.18 -11.58
C ASN A 302 -3.43 1.25 -10.05
N ASP A 303 -3.30 0.12 -9.36
CA ASP A 303 -3.22 0.09 -7.90
C ASP A 303 -1.98 0.84 -7.42
N ILE A 304 -0.83 0.66 -8.08
CA ILE A 304 0.40 1.40 -7.74
C ILE A 304 0.23 2.91 -7.94
N ARG A 305 -0.44 3.34 -9.03
CA ARG A 305 -0.71 4.76 -9.26
C ARG A 305 -1.62 5.34 -8.18
N LYS A 306 -2.71 4.66 -7.85
CA LYS A 306 -3.62 5.05 -6.77
C LYS A 306 -2.92 5.13 -5.43
N GLN A 307 -2.02 4.18 -5.14
CA GLN A 307 -1.22 4.21 -3.92
C GLN A 307 -0.39 5.50 -3.84
N TYR A 308 0.28 5.87 -4.93
CA TYR A 308 1.04 7.11 -5.01
C TYR A 308 0.17 8.37 -4.90
N GLU A 309 -0.97 8.40 -5.59
CA GLU A 309 -1.96 9.50 -5.52
C GLU A 309 -2.52 9.66 -4.10
N SER A 310 -2.59 8.57 -3.34
CA SER A 310 -2.99 8.57 -1.92
C SER A 310 -1.84 8.93 -0.97
N GLY A 311 -0.68 9.35 -1.49
CA GLY A 311 0.47 9.82 -0.73
C GLY A 311 1.51 8.76 -0.38
N HIS A 312 1.42 7.53 -0.90
CA HIS A 312 2.47 6.52 -0.69
C HIS A 312 3.74 6.84 -1.49
N ILE A 313 4.87 6.87 -0.79
CA ILE A 313 6.20 7.04 -1.36
C ILE A 313 7.15 5.95 -0.86
N CYS A 314 8.25 5.75 -1.59
CA CYS A 314 9.30 4.85 -1.14
C CYS A 314 9.87 5.33 0.21
N SER A 315 9.92 4.42 1.18
CA SER A 315 10.46 4.64 2.54
C SER A 315 9.52 5.33 3.53
N ASP A 316 8.25 5.50 3.19
CA ASP A 316 7.24 5.89 4.19
C ASP A 316 6.71 4.69 5.00
N TYR A 317 5.76 4.99 5.88
CA TYR A 317 4.98 4.02 6.65
C TYR A 317 3.48 4.08 6.27
N ASN A 318 3.17 4.47 5.03
CA ASN A 318 1.84 4.32 4.44
C ASN A 318 1.74 2.89 3.88
N ASP A 319 1.38 1.97 4.76
CA ASP A 319 1.55 0.54 4.58
C ASP A 319 0.29 -0.19 4.11
N LEU A 320 -0.88 0.41 4.30
CA LEU A 320 -2.18 -0.04 3.84
C LEU A 320 -2.90 1.12 3.13
N ILE A 321 -3.36 0.88 1.90
CA ILE A 321 -4.21 1.80 1.14
C ILE A 321 -5.45 1.03 0.72
N ASP A 322 -6.61 1.46 1.21
CA ASP A 322 -7.88 0.71 1.09
C ASP A 322 -7.73 -0.77 1.52
N GLY A 323 -7.01 -0.98 2.63
CA GLY A 323 -6.73 -2.30 3.20
C GLY A 323 -5.84 -3.20 2.31
N VAL A 324 -5.26 -2.67 1.24
CA VAL A 324 -4.30 -3.35 0.38
C VAL A 324 -2.88 -2.98 0.82
N PRO A 325 -2.00 -3.95 1.06
CA PRO A 325 -0.63 -3.68 1.47
C PRO A 325 0.18 -3.02 0.35
N THR A 326 0.99 -2.02 0.70
CA THR A 326 1.95 -1.37 -0.20
C THR A 326 3.34 -2.04 -0.15
N GLY A 327 3.53 -2.99 0.77
CA GLY A 327 4.80 -3.66 1.01
C GLY A 327 4.65 -4.90 1.88
N ALA A 328 5.79 -5.42 2.36
CA ALA A 328 5.81 -6.57 3.26
C ALA A 328 6.77 -6.38 4.44
N VAL A 329 6.73 -7.30 5.40
CA VAL A 329 7.74 -7.47 6.45
C VAL A 329 8.76 -8.52 6.00
N ARG A 330 10.05 -8.23 6.19
CA ARG A 330 11.15 -9.14 5.85
C ARG A 330 12.12 -9.32 7.01
N VAL A 331 12.35 -10.59 7.34
CA VAL A 331 13.43 -11.04 8.22
C VAL A 331 14.57 -11.57 7.36
N SER A 332 15.79 -11.10 7.60
CA SER A 332 16.99 -11.49 6.84
C SER A 332 18.04 -12.02 7.79
N PHE A 333 18.46 -13.27 7.60
CA PHE A 333 19.44 -13.96 8.43
C PHE A 333 20.84 -13.86 7.84
N GLY A 334 21.81 -13.61 8.71
CA GLY A 334 23.23 -13.62 8.37
C GLY A 334 23.98 -14.66 9.20
N PHE A 335 25.28 -14.84 8.92
CA PHE A 335 26.11 -15.81 9.64
C PHE A 335 26.29 -15.50 11.13
N MET A 336 26.01 -14.27 11.57
CA MET A 336 26.02 -13.88 12.98
C MET A 336 24.68 -14.07 13.69
N THR A 337 23.59 -14.32 12.95
CA THR A 337 22.28 -14.55 13.55
C THR A 337 22.27 -15.89 14.27
N ARG A 338 21.70 -15.98 15.47
CA ARG A 338 21.57 -17.22 16.24
C ARG A 338 20.13 -17.71 16.21
N LYS A 339 19.92 -19.00 16.48
CA LYS A 339 18.58 -19.58 16.66
C LYS A 339 17.73 -18.81 17.67
N LYS A 340 18.32 -18.37 18.80
CA LYS A 340 17.64 -17.56 19.82
C LYS A 340 17.06 -16.26 19.25
N ASP A 341 17.74 -15.63 18.31
CA ASP A 341 17.27 -14.39 17.70
C ASP A 341 16.04 -14.67 16.80
N VAL A 342 15.99 -15.84 16.14
CA VAL A 342 14.78 -16.31 15.43
C VAL A 342 13.64 -16.61 16.40
N ASP A 343 13.94 -17.27 17.52
CA ASP A 343 12.96 -17.57 18.57
C ASP A 343 12.35 -16.28 19.16
N ASN A 344 13.13 -15.20 19.32
CA ASN A 344 12.64 -13.90 19.76
C ASN A 344 11.62 -13.28 18.78
N VAL A 345 11.86 -13.38 17.47
CA VAL A 345 10.91 -12.91 16.45
C VAL A 345 9.61 -13.71 16.50
N ILE A 346 9.71 -15.03 16.65
CA ILE A 346 8.54 -15.90 16.78
C ILE A 346 7.75 -15.56 18.06
N SER A 347 8.43 -15.33 19.19
CA SER A 347 7.79 -14.96 20.45
C SER A 347 7.06 -13.63 20.33
N MET A 348 7.71 -12.61 19.77
CA MET A 348 7.10 -11.30 19.55
C MET A 348 5.83 -11.41 18.70
N ILE A 349 5.88 -12.19 17.60
CA ILE A 349 4.70 -12.38 16.75
C ILE A 349 3.56 -13.07 17.52
N LYS A 350 3.86 -14.12 18.30
CA LYS A 350 2.85 -14.81 19.11
C LYS A 350 2.25 -13.90 20.18
N GLU A 351 3.09 -13.20 20.92
CA GLU A 351 2.65 -12.36 22.04
C GLU A 351 1.85 -11.14 21.60
N CYS A 352 2.12 -10.62 20.40
CA CYS A 352 1.44 -9.46 19.86
C CYS A 352 0.20 -9.81 19.03
N TYR A 353 0.21 -10.91 18.28
CA TYR A 353 -0.82 -11.16 17.25
C TYR A 353 -1.68 -12.40 17.45
N LEU A 354 -1.45 -13.18 18.53
CA LEU A 354 -2.38 -14.21 18.99
C LEU A 354 -3.15 -13.78 20.25
N LYS A 355 -3.04 -12.51 20.64
CA LYS A 355 -3.78 -11.89 21.75
C LYS A 355 -4.77 -10.86 21.21
N ALA A 356 -5.69 -10.43 22.07
CA ALA A 356 -6.67 -9.40 21.72
C ALA A 356 -5.97 -8.09 21.29
N PRO A 357 -6.55 -7.33 20.34
CA PRO A 357 -5.97 -6.06 19.88
C PRO A 357 -5.66 -5.08 21.01
N ALA A 358 -6.49 -4.99 22.05
CA ALA A 358 -6.27 -4.13 23.21
C ALA A 358 -4.94 -4.45 23.92
N ASP A 359 -4.66 -5.72 24.19
CA ASP A 359 -3.41 -6.17 24.82
C ASP A 359 -2.18 -5.87 23.96
N ARG A 360 -2.35 -5.96 22.63
CA ARG A 360 -1.30 -5.62 21.66
C ARG A 360 -1.00 -4.12 21.69
N PHE A 361 -2.01 -3.27 21.70
CA PHE A 361 -1.82 -1.82 21.71
C PHE A 361 -1.26 -1.32 23.04
N GLN A 362 -1.58 -1.97 24.17
CA GLN A 362 -0.95 -1.66 25.47
C GLN A 362 0.57 -1.90 25.48
N ARG A 363 1.09 -2.74 24.58
CA ARG A 363 2.53 -3.00 24.46
C ARG A 363 3.27 -1.91 23.67
N LEU A 364 2.58 -1.03 22.94
CA LEU A 364 3.20 0.05 22.19
C LEU A 364 3.69 1.14 23.14
N ASP A 365 4.94 0.99 23.58
CA ASP A 365 5.65 1.99 24.37
C ASP A 365 6.34 3.01 23.44
N ILE A 366 5.74 4.19 23.30
CA ILE A 366 6.23 5.28 22.45
C ILE A 366 7.65 5.69 22.83
N ALA A 367 8.04 5.61 24.11
CA ALA A 367 9.36 6.01 24.58
C ALA A 367 10.48 5.08 24.07
N LYS A 368 10.13 3.85 23.70
CA LYS A 368 11.07 2.87 23.12
C LYS A 368 11.17 2.96 21.59
N LEU A 369 10.31 3.75 20.95
CA LEU A 369 10.30 3.83 19.50
C LEU A 369 11.45 4.70 18.97
N PRO A 370 12.12 4.28 17.88
CA PRO A 370 12.99 5.16 17.11
C PRO A 370 12.22 6.40 16.63
N LYS A 371 12.91 7.54 16.50
CA LYS A 371 12.31 8.81 16.02
C LYS A 371 11.48 8.66 14.75
N ALA A 372 11.91 7.80 13.83
CA ALA A 372 11.20 7.53 12.58
C ALA A 372 9.83 6.83 12.76
N LEU A 373 9.57 6.20 13.91
CA LEU A 373 8.35 5.44 14.20
C LEU A 373 7.42 6.13 15.22
N MET A 374 7.88 7.18 15.92
CA MET A 374 7.14 7.81 17.03
C MET A 374 5.74 8.34 16.63
N HIS A 375 5.54 8.70 15.37
CA HIS A 375 4.26 9.24 14.87
C HIS A 375 3.24 8.16 14.47
N ILE A 376 3.66 6.88 14.39
CA ILE A 376 2.82 5.78 13.91
C ILE A 376 1.73 5.40 14.91
N PRO A 377 1.99 5.29 16.24
CA PRO A 377 0.94 4.93 17.20
C PRO A 377 -0.31 5.82 17.13
N GLU A 378 -0.13 7.12 16.90
CA GLU A 378 -1.26 8.05 16.73
C GLU A 378 -2.07 7.77 15.46
N ARG A 379 -1.46 7.16 14.45
CA ARG A 379 -2.17 6.72 13.23
C ARG A 379 -2.98 5.46 13.42
N LEU A 380 -2.65 4.63 14.42
CA LEU A 380 -3.35 3.38 14.72
C LEU A 380 -4.62 3.59 15.56
N LYS A 381 -4.81 4.77 16.14
CA LYS A 381 -6.04 5.11 16.86
C LYS A 381 -7.20 5.28 15.88
N PRO A 382 -8.45 4.96 16.29
CA PRO A 382 -9.65 5.34 15.55
C PRO A 382 -9.65 6.83 15.21
N LYS A 383 -10.00 7.16 13.96
CA LYS A 383 -10.06 8.56 13.49
C LYS A 383 -11.44 8.87 12.96
N LEU A 384 -11.99 10.00 13.36
CA LEU A 384 -13.13 10.61 12.66
C LEU A 384 -12.64 11.15 11.32
N LYS A 385 -13.25 10.72 10.23
CA LYS A 385 -12.90 11.13 8.86
C LYS A 385 -13.84 12.20 8.34
N GLU A 386 -15.13 11.98 8.53
CA GLU A 386 -16.17 12.86 8.00
C GLU A 386 -17.31 12.96 9.02
N ILE A 387 -17.84 14.17 9.18
CA ILE A 387 -19.12 14.43 9.83
C ILE A 387 -20.13 14.71 8.71
N CYS A 388 -21.23 13.96 8.71
CA CYS A 388 -22.29 14.05 7.73
C CYS A 388 -23.55 14.60 8.39
N ILE A 389 -24.02 15.73 7.89
CA ILE A 389 -25.27 16.33 8.31
C ILE A 389 -26.29 16.12 7.21
N TYR A 390 -27.51 15.79 7.59
CA TYR A 390 -28.65 15.65 6.70
C TYR A 390 -29.71 16.70 7.07
N PRO A 391 -29.53 17.97 6.67
CA PRO A 391 -30.44 19.04 7.06
C PRO A 391 -31.88 18.76 6.64
N ILE A 392 -32.06 18.36 5.38
CA ILE A 392 -33.36 18.01 4.82
C ILE A 392 -33.51 16.48 4.81
N LYS A 393 -34.61 16.01 5.39
CA LYS A 393 -35.02 14.61 5.33
C LYS A 393 -35.04 14.12 3.88
N SER A 394 -34.49 12.94 3.63
CA SER A 394 -34.43 12.31 2.30
C SER A 394 -33.47 12.98 1.30
N CYS A 395 -32.76 14.07 1.64
CA CYS A 395 -31.78 14.70 0.74
C CYS A 395 -30.34 14.20 0.95
N GLY A 396 -29.40 14.67 0.13
CA GLY A 396 -27.98 14.36 0.24
C GLY A 396 -27.34 14.92 1.53
N ALA A 397 -26.16 14.40 1.87
CA ALA A 397 -25.40 14.86 3.05
C ALA A 397 -24.66 16.18 2.75
N PHE A 398 -24.58 17.05 3.76
CA PHE A 398 -23.56 18.08 3.89
C PHE A 398 -22.37 17.49 4.67
N LYS A 399 -21.22 17.35 4.01
CA LYS A 399 -20.03 16.69 4.56
C LYS A 399 -19.04 17.71 5.12
N ILE A 400 -18.51 17.43 6.30
CA ILE A 400 -17.62 18.30 7.06
C ILE A 400 -16.38 17.51 7.49
N MET A 401 -15.19 18.08 7.31
CA MET A 401 -13.90 17.42 7.59
C MET A 401 -13.23 17.91 8.89
N ASP A 402 -13.74 19.00 9.49
CA ASP A 402 -13.16 19.66 10.65
C ASP A 402 -13.99 19.45 11.92
N SER A 403 -14.92 20.36 12.24
CA SER A 403 -15.69 20.36 13.48
C SER A 403 -17.09 20.89 13.25
N TRP A 404 -18.04 20.41 14.05
CA TRP A 404 -19.42 20.90 13.99
C TRP A 404 -20.04 21.04 15.38
N PRO A 405 -20.91 22.05 15.62
CA PRO A 405 -21.55 22.22 16.92
C PRO A 405 -22.51 21.08 17.28
N LEU A 406 -22.45 20.65 18.54
CA LEU A 406 -23.37 19.72 19.17
C LEU A 406 -24.45 20.49 19.93
N THR A 407 -25.71 20.08 19.79
CA THR A 407 -26.87 20.59 20.53
C THR A 407 -27.46 19.47 21.40
N SER A 408 -28.44 19.78 22.26
CA SER A 408 -29.18 18.77 23.03
C SER A 408 -29.84 17.71 22.13
N THR A 409 -30.24 18.11 20.92
CA THR A 409 -30.96 17.25 19.96
C THR A 409 -30.08 16.56 18.92
N GLY A 410 -28.77 16.82 18.89
CA GLY A 410 -27.83 16.17 17.95
C GLY A 410 -26.80 17.12 17.35
N LEU A 411 -26.38 16.87 16.11
CA LEU A 411 -25.59 17.86 15.36
C LEU A 411 -26.48 19.06 15.01
N LEU A 412 -25.98 20.28 15.18
CA LEU A 412 -26.73 21.49 14.84
C LEU A 412 -27.23 21.43 13.39
N TYR A 413 -28.52 21.68 13.19
CA TYR A 413 -29.22 21.63 11.89
C TYR A 413 -29.37 20.23 11.26
N ASP A 414 -29.04 19.14 11.95
CA ASP A 414 -29.35 17.80 11.45
C ASP A 414 -30.85 17.50 11.55
N ARG A 415 -31.43 17.05 10.43
CA ARG A 415 -32.85 16.68 10.30
C ARG A 415 -33.83 17.79 10.67
N GLY A 416 -33.44 19.05 10.50
CA GLY A 416 -34.29 20.21 10.81
C GLY A 416 -35.39 20.50 9.79
N TRP A 417 -35.34 19.91 8.59
CA TRP A 417 -36.28 20.20 7.49
C TRP A 417 -36.82 18.95 6.81
N MET A 418 -37.98 19.09 6.17
CA MET A 418 -38.55 18.06 5.30
C MET A 418 -39.30 18.67 4.12
N ILE A 419 -39.32 17.94 3.00
CA ILE A 419 -40.10 18.31 1.82
C ILE A 419 -41.45 17.59 1.89
N VAL A 420 -42.54 18.32 1.74
CA VAL A 420 -43.91 17.79 1.72
C VAL A 420 -44.57 18.07 0.37
N ASP A 421 -45.52 17.23 -0.01
CA ASP A 421 -46.37 17.44 -1.17
C ASP A 421 -47.59 18.33 -0.85
N ALA A 422 -48.45 18.57 -1.85
CA ALA A 422 -49.65 19.37 -1.71
C ALA A 422 -50.68 18.82 -0.69
N SER A 423 -50.57 17.54 -0.33
CA SER A 423 -51.39 16.92 0.71
C SER A 423 -50.80 17.07 2.11
N GLY A 424 -49.62 17.68 2.23
CA GLY A 424 -48.88 17.81 3.48
C GLY A 424 -48.10 16.54 3.86
N MET A 425 -47.97 15.57 2.95
CA MET A 425 -47.26 14.32 3.22
C MET A 425 -45.77 14.45 2.91
N ALA A 426 -44.92 14.04 3.86
CA ALA A 426 -43.47 14.10 3.69
C ALA A 426 -42.96 13.14 2.61
N LEU A 427 -42.19 13.65 1.65
CA LEU A 427 -41.58 12.86 0.60
C LEU A 427 -40.45 11.98 1.15
N THR A 428 -40.36 10.76 0.59
CA THR A 428 -39.33 9.78 0.96
C THR A 428 -38.51 9.37 -0.26
N GLN A 429 -37.23 9.05 -0.07
CA GLN A 429 -36.35 8.55 -1.13
C GLN A 429 -36.88 7.28 -1.83
N LYS A 430 -37.72 6.49 -1.15
CA LYS A 430 -38.35 5.29 -1.75
C LYS A 430 -39.34 5.65 -2.86
N HIS A 431 -40.06 6.76 -2.70
CA HIS A 431 -41.08 7.22 -3.66
C HIS A 431 -40.47 8.19 -4.68
N GLN A 432 -39.53 9.04 -4.25
CA GLN A 432 -38.82 9.98 -5.12
C GLN A 432 -37.30 9.88 -4.92
N PRO A 433 -36.61 9.01 -5.68
CA PRO A 433 -35.16 8.83 -5.57
C PRO A 433 -34.35 10.10 -5.87
N ARG A 434 -34.86 11.01 -6.72
CA ARG A 434 -34.17 12.27 -7.08
C ARG A 434 -33.86 13.17 -5.88
N LEU A 435 -34.53 12.98 -4.75
CA LEU A 435 -34.24 13.70 -3.51
C LEU A 435 -32.76 13.58 -3.10
N CYS A 436 -32.09 12.45 -3.38
CA CYS A 436 -30.67 12.26 -3.04
C CYS A 436 -29.72 13.17 -3.83
N LEU A 437 -30.17 13.73 -4.95
CA LEU A 437 -29.40 14.65 -5.79
C LEU A 437 -29.48 16.09 -5.28
N ILE A 438 -30.47 16.42 -4.44
CA ILE A 438 -30.52 17.70 -3.74
C ILE A 438 -29.44 17.69 -2.66
N ARG A 439 -28.46 18.58 -2.80
CA ARG A 439 -27.32 18.71 -1.88
C ARG A 439 -27.45 20.00 -1.07
N PRO A 440 -27.83 19.90 0.22
CA PRO A 440 -27.86 21.04 1.12
C PRO A 440 -26.45 21.44 1.56
N ILE A 441 -26.20 22.75 1.69
CA ILE A 441 -24.95 23.34 2.17
C ILE A 441 -25.31 24.38 3.24
N ILE A 442 -24.80 24.21 4.46
CA ILE A 442 -25.09 25.14 5.56
C ILE A 442 -24.00 26.20 5.65
N ASN A 443 -24.38 27.46 5.46
CA ASN A 443 -23.52 28.63 5.59
C ASN A 443 -23.83 29.38 6.89
N ARG A 444 -23.18 28.99 8.00
CA ARG A 444 -23.43 29.57 9.34
C ARG A 444 -23.16 31.07 9.42
N HIS A 445 -22.11 31.57 8.76
CA HIS A 445 -21.77 33.00 8.79
C HIS A 445 -22.77 33.88 8.03
N ARG A 446 -23.40 33.32 6.98
CA ARG A 446 -24.43 34.00 6.19
C ARG A 446 -25.84 33.79 6.77
N GLY A 447 -26.01 32.86 7.70
CA GLY A 447 -27.32 32.47 8.21
C GLY A 447 -28.18 31.77 7.16
N THR A 448 -27.60 31.09 6.16
CA THR A 448 -28.35 30.46 5.07
C THR A 448 -28.09 28.97 4.90
N LEU A 449 -29.13 28.24 4.50
CA LEU A 449 -29.08 26.88 3.97
C LEU A 449 -29.24 26.97 2.45
N GLU A 450 -28.17 26.71 1.72
CA GLU A 450 -28.14 26.70 0.27
C GLU A 450 -28.50 25.30 -0.26
N LEU A 451 -29.43 25.22 -1.20
CA LEU A 451 -29.81 23.96 -1.86
C LEU A 451 -29.29 23.96 -3.28
N THR A 452 -28.56 22.91 -3.63
CA THR A 452 -27.99 22.71 -4.96
C THR A 452 -28.55 21.45 -5.62
N PHE A 453 -28.68 21.49 -6.95
CA PHE A 453 -29.10 20.36 -7.78
C PHE A 453 -28.37 20.46 -9.12
N THR A 454 -27.93 19.33 -9.68
CA THR A 454 -27.11 19.31 -10.89
C THR A 454 -27.80 20.01 -12.07
N GLY A 455 -27.15 21.03 -12.64
CA GLY A 455 -27.66 21.76 -13.79
C GLY A 455 -28.65 22.89 -13.49
N MET A 456 -28.89 23.21 -12.20
CA MET A 456 -29.77 24.30 -11.78
C MET A 456 -28.99 25.34 -10.95
N MET A 457 -29.44 26.60 -10.96
CA MET A 457 -28.94 27.58 -9.99
C MET A 457 -29.39 27.22 -8.59
N SER A 458 -28.55 27.50 -7.59
CA SER A 458 -28.87 27.21 -6.19
C SER A 458 -29.94 28.14 -5.62
N VAL A 459 -30.60 27.70 -4.55
CA VAL A 459 -31.57 28.49 -3.80
C VAL A 459 -31.17 28.59 -2.34
N ASP A 460 -31.17 29.81 -1.80
CA ASP A 460 -30.89 30.08 -0.38
C ASP A 460 -32.18 30.06 0.45
N VAL A 461 -32.13 29.39 1.59
CA VAL A 461 -33.15 29.35 2.65
C VAL A 461 -32.58 30.02 3.90
N SER A 462 -33.33 30.88 4.58
CA SER A 462 -32.86 31.46 5.85
C SER A 462 -32.82 30.39 6.96
N LEU A 463 -31.72 30.32 7.71
CA LEU A 463 -31.60 29.45 8.88
C LEU A 463 -32.42 29.99 10.05
N GLU A 464 -32.55 31.31 10.19
CA GLU A 464 -33.37 31.99 11.19
C GLU A 464 -34.67 32.45 10.55
N MET A 465 -35.81 32.14 11.17
CA MET A 465 -37.11 32.64 10.73
C MET A 465 -37.55 33.73 11.69
N ALA A 466 -37.76 34.94 11.17
CA ALA A 466 -38.32 36.03 11.94
C ALA A 466 -39.74 35.64 12.41
N SER A 467 -40.02 35.86 13.68
CA SER A 467 -41.24 35.48 14.39
C SER A 467 -42.54 36.14 13.88
N GLU A 468 -42.49 36.95 12.82
CA GLU A 468 -43.57 37.87 12.44
C GLU A 468 -44.42 37.41 11.23
N GLU A 469 -44.03 36.35 10.52
CA GLU A 469 -44.84 35.78 9.40
C GLU A 469 -45.01 34.26 9.56
N ILE A 470 -45.92 33.84 10.45
CA ILE A 470 -46.11 32.41 10.76
C ILE A 470 -47.38 31.88 10.07
N ASN A 471 -47.23 31.26 8.90
CA ASN A 471 -48.16 30.26 8.40
C ASN A 471 -47.74 28.89 8.95
N VAL A 472 -48.28 28.46 10.10
CA VAL A 472 -48.06 27.10 10.61
C VAL A 472 -48.79 26.12 9.70
N ILE A 473 -48.04 25.29 8.97
CA ILE A 473 -48.63 24.17 8.22
C ILE A 473 -48.53 22.93 9.12
N ASN A 474 -49.69 22.33 9.44
CA ASN A 474 -49.74 21.02 10.11
C ASN A 474 -49.50 19.93 9.08
N SER A 475 -48.43 19.16 9.25
CA SER A 475 -48.07 18.06 8.34
C SER A 475 -48.07 16.72 9.07
N SER A 476 -48.58 15.68 8.43
CA SER A 476 -48.63 14.32 8.99
C SER A 476 -47.37 13.55 8.60
N VAL A 477 -46.63 13.05 9.60
CA VAL A 477 -45.46 12.20 9.35
C VAL A 477 -45.91 10.76 9.31
N CYS A 478 -45.98 10.19 8.11
CA CYS A 478 -46.28 8.76 7.96
C CYS A 478 -45.06 7.92 8.37
N ARG A 479 -45.03 7.48 9.63
CA ARG A 479 -44.32 6.26 10.02
C ARG A 479 -45.25 5.08 9.75
N SER A 480 -44.69 3.97 9.29
CA SER A 480 -45.45 2.77 8.92
C SER A 480 -46.55 2.45 9.95
N LYS A 481 -47.76 2.11 9.45
CA LYS A 481 -48.93 1.58 10.18
C LYS A 481 -48.71 1.48 11.70
N VAL A 482 -49.37 2.39 12.43
CA VAL A 482 -49.44 2.56 13.90
C VAL A 482 -48.58 3.74 14.41
N CYS A 483 -49.27 4.83 14.77
CA CYS A 483 -48.85 6.15 15.29
C CYS A 483 -48.60 7.28 14.25
N ASP A 484 -49.62 8.13 14.04
CA ASP A 484 -49.57 9.42 13.34
C ASP A 484 -49.06 10.53 14.28
N ASP A 485 -47.75 10.82 14.25
CA ASP A 485 -47.22 12.02 14.90
C ASP A 485 -47.42 13.23 13.97
N LEU A 486 -48.24 14.20 14.38
CA LEU A 486 -48.36 15.50 13.72
C LEU A 486 -47.10 16.32 14.02
N VAL A 487 -46.38 16.72 12.98
CA VAL A 487 -45.23 17.63 13.11
C VAL A 487 -45.61 18.97 12.50
N SER A 488 -45.67 20.00 13.34
CA SER A 488 -45.83 21.38 12.92
C SER A 488 -44.47 21.97 12.53
N GLY A 489 -44.49 22.79 11.49
CA GLY A 489 -43.30 23.48 11.02
C GLY A 489 -43.62 24.71 10.20
N TYR A 490 -42.60 25.51 9.97
CA TYR A 490 -42.66 26.77 9.24
C TYR A 490 -42.38 26.54 7.75
N ASP A 491 -43.20 27.10 6.87
CA ASP A 491 -42.95 27.10 5.43
C ASP A 491 -41.79 28.03 5.08
N CYS A 492 -40.80 27.51 4.35
CA CYS A 492 -39.62 28.25 3.89
C CYS A 492 -39.86 29.13 2.66
N GLY A 493 -41.11 29.23 2.19
CA GLY A 493 -41.57 30.25 1.26
C GLY A 493 -41.60 29.84 -0.22
N ASP A 494 -42.25 30.67 -1.03
CA ASP A 494 -42.58 30.35 -2.43
C ASP A 494 -41.35 30.19 -3.33
N LYS A 495 -40.27 30.93 -3.08
CA LYS A 495 -39.03 30.82 -3.87
C LYS A 495 -38.45 29.40 -3.82
N VAL A 496 -38.43 28.79 -2.65
CA VAL A 496 -37.91 27.44 -2.42
C VAL A 496 -38.90 26.41 -2.95
N SER A 497 -40.20 26.67 -2.78
CA SER A 497 -41.28 25.85 -3.35
C SER A 497 -41.14 25.71 -4.86
N SER A 498 -41.03 26.82 -5.60
CA SER A 498 -40.86 26.81 -7.05
C SER A 498 -39.59 26.04 -7.46
N TRP A 499 -38.47 26.29 -6.78
CA TRP A 499 -37.22 25.59 -7.06
C TRP A 499 -37.32 24.07 -6.85
N LEU A 500 -37.99 23.62 -5.77
CA LEU A 500 -38.23 22.20 -5.52
C LEU A 500 -39.15 21.57 -6.57
N CYS A 501 -40.18 22.31 -7.00
CA CYS A 501 -41.09 21.84 -8.03
C CYS A 501 -40.36 21.62 -9.36
N ASP A 502 -39.50 22.55 -9.75
CA ASP A 502 -38.67 22.44 -10.96
C ASP A 502 -37.65 21.31 -10.84
N CYS A 503 -37.00 21.18 -9.68
CA CYS A 503 -35.96 20.19 -9.42
C CYS A 503 -36.48 18.74 -9.44
N LEU A 504 -37.68 18.51 -8.88
CA LEU A 504 -38.27 17.17 -8.76
C LEU A 504 -39.35 16.89 -9.80
N GLU A 505 -39.66 17.86 -10.68
CA GLU A 505 -40.69 17.78 -11.72
C GLU A 505 -42.08 17.42 -11.14
N MET A 506 -42.41 18.02 -10.01
CA MET A 506 -43.66 17.80 -9.28
C MET A 506 -44.25 19.13 -8.83
N SER A 507 -45.56 19.29 -8.88
CA SER A 507 -46.22 20.52 -8.42
C SER A 507 -46.58 20.46 -6.93
N GLY A 508 -46.64 21.64 -6.30
CA GLY A 508 -47.17 21.79 -4.94
C GLY A 508 -46.22 21.33 -3.83
N LEU A 509 -44.91 21.31 -4.09
CA LEU A 509 -43.92 20.94 -3.09
C LEU A 509 -43.60 22.11 -2.15
N ARG A 510 -43.50 21.82 -0.85
CA ARG A 510 -43.13 22.82 0.18
C ARG A 510 -41.97 22.30 1.02
N LEU A 511 -41.05 23.19 1.40
CA LEU A 511 -39.99 22.89 2.36
C LEU A 511 -40.43 23.38 3.73
N ILE A 512 -40.52 22.47 4.68
CA ILE A 512 -40.98 22.75 6.03
C ILE A 512 -39.81 22.64 7.00
N LYS A 513 -39.56 23.69 7.79
CA LYS A 513 -38.62 23.70 8.90
C LYS A 513 -39.35 23.29 10.18
N GLN A 514 -38.82 22.31 10.91
CA GLN A 514 -39.44 21.85 12.16
C GLN A 514 -39.40 22.95 13.25
N CYS A 515 -40.49 23.10 14.00
CA CYS A 515 -40.52 23.93 15.21
C CYS A 515 -39.74 23.26 16.37
N GLU A 516 -39.02 24.06 17.18
CA GLU A 516 -38.25 23.56 18.32
C GLU A 516 -39.13 23.02 19.47
N GLU A 517 -40.37 23.51 19.62
CA GLU A 517 -41.30 23.03 20.65
C GLU A 517 -42.16 21.84 20.17
N ARG A 518 -41.81 20.61 20.59
CA ARG A 518 -42.76 19.49 20.58
C ARG A 518 -43.70 19.59 21.78
N ARG A 519 -44.89 20.15 21.61
CA ARG A 519 -45.99 19.90 22.54
C ARG A 519 -46.69 18.59 22.18
N CYS A 520 -46.28 17.48 22.81
CA CYS A 520 -47.10 16.27 22.82
C CYS A 520 -48.31 16.47 23.74
N LEU A 521 -49.50 16.01 23.32
CA LEU A 521 -50.74 16.05 24.12
C LEU A 521 -50.70 15.19 25.40
N ASN A 522 -49.60 14.49 25.69
CA ASN A 522 -49.36 13.75 26.92
C ASN A 522 -47.91 13.97 27.39
N GLY A 523 -47.65 15.05 28.11
CA GLY A 523 -46.67 15.23 29.21
C GLY A 523 -45.26 14.60 29.22
N SER A 524 -44.75 13.96 28.17
CA SER A 524 -43.38 13.43 28.12
C SER A 524 -42.60 14.06 26.97
N GLU A 525 -41.57 14.83 27.31
CA GLU A 525 -40.60 15.35 26.35
C GLU A 525 -39.81 14.19 25.73
N LYS A 526 -39.99 13.91 24.44
CA LYS A 526 -39.05 13.11 23.66
C LYS A 526 -38.21 14.03 22.80
N GLU A 527 -36.97 14.27 23.22
CA GLU A 527 -35.93 15.10 22.58
C GLU A 527 -35.36 14.51 21.27
N ILE A 528 -36.09 13.63 20.57
CA ILE A 528 -35.56 12.97 19.36
C ILE A 528 -35.99 13.77 18.12
N SER A 529 -35.15 14.69 17.61
CA SER A 529 -35.28 15.27 16.24
C SER A 529 -35.58 14.17 15.20
N LEU A 530 -36.27 14.47 14.07
CA LEU A 530 -36.83 13.61 12.98
C LEU A 530 -35.98 12.40 12.49
N SER A 531 -35.46 11.60 13.40
CA SER A 531 -34.53 10.49 13.26
C SER A 531 -35.31 9.20 13.48
N ASN A 532 -35.00 8.17 12.70
CA ASN A 532 -35.83 6.97 12.63
C ASN A 532 -35.57 6.00 13.80
N GLN A 533 -34.36 5.96 14.37
CA GLN A 533 -33.97 4.95 15.39
C GLN A 533 -32.96 5.46 16.44
N ALA A 534 -32.00 6.32 16.08
CA ALA A 534 -30.95 6.81 16.99
C ALA A 534 -30.56 8.27 16.66
N GLN A 535 -30.00 8.98 17.64
CA GLN A 535 -29.57 10.39 17.53
C GLN A 535 -28.33 10.57 16.64
N PHE A 536 -27.40 9.62 16.68
CA PHE A 536 -26.26 9.55 15.77
C PHE A 536 -26.19 8.17 15.14
N LEU A 537 -25.86 8.13 13.85
CA LEU A 537 -25.44 6.91 13.17
C LEU A 537 -23.93 6.97 12.95
N LEU A 538 -23.21 5.98 13.46
CA LEU A 538 -21.77 5.85 13.28
C LEU A 538 -21.50 4.71 12.31
N ILE A 539 -20.54 4.91 11.41
CA ILE A 539 -20.07 3.86 10.51
C ILE A 539 -18.55 3.87 10.43
N ASN A 540 -17.98 2.67 10.41
CA ASN A 540 -16.56 2.48 10.19
C ASN A 540 -16.29 2.20 8.71
N ARG A 541 -15.47 3.06 8.09
CA ARG A 541 -15.02 2.94 6.71
C ARG A 541 -14.38 1.57 6.43
N SER A 542 -13.61 1.04 7.39
CA SER A 542 -12.98 -0.28 7.29
C SER A 542 -14.02 -1.41 7.21
N SER A 543 -15.12 -1.30 7.96
CA SER A 543 -16.24 -2.25 7.92
C SER A 543 -17.00 -2.21 6.59
N VAL A 544 -17.23 -1.01 6.04
CA VAL A 544 -17.89 -0.87 4.73
C VAL A 544 -17.03 -1.48 3.65
N MET A 545 -15.72 -1.24 3.69
CA MET A 545 -14.78 -1.83 2.73
C MET A 545 -14.76 -3.36 2.79
N TRP A 546 -14.81 -3.93 4.00
CA TRP A 546 -14.99 -5.38 4.19
C TRP A 546 -16.31 -5.87 3.60
N LEU A 547 -17.40 -5.12 3.78
CA LEU A 547 -18.72 -5.48 3.25
C LEU A 547 -18.72 -5.43 1.72
N THR A 548 -18.16 -4.39 1.11
CA THR A 548 -18.07 -4.25 -0.36
C THR A 548 -17.33 -5.44 -0.99
N LYS A 549 -16.33 -6.02 -0.30
CA LYS A 549 -15.64 -7.24 -0.76
C LYS A 549 -16.53 -8.49 -0.79
N LYS A 550 -17.64 -8.49 -0.04
CA LYS A 550 -18.63 -9.58 0.00
C LYS A 550 -19.78 -9.38 -1.01
N ILE A 551 -19.90 -8.20 -1.60
CA ILE A 551 -20.92 -7.88 -2.61
C ILE A 551 -20.32 -8.20 -3.99
N TYR A 552 -20.85 -9.23 -4.65
CA TYR A 552 -20.34 -9.70 -5.95
C TYR A 552 -21.08 -9.13 -7.17
N SER A 553 -22.27 -8.58 -6.98
CA SER A 553 -23.18 -8.19 -8.08
C SER A 553 -22.84 -6.82 -8.69
N GLU A 554 -22.60 -5.81 -7.86
CA GLU A 554 -22.38 -4.42 -8.29
C GLU A 554 -21.13 -3.87 -7.60
N LYS A 555 -20.18 -3.36 -8.38
CA LYS A 555 -18.98 -2.67 -7.87
C LYS A 555 -19.16 -1.17 -8.05
N GLU A 556 -19.15 -0.45 -6.94
CA GLU A 556 -19.15 1.01 -6.92
C GLU A 556 -17.97 1.53 -6.07
N PRO A 557 -17.58 2.80 -6.20
CA PRO A 557 -16.59 3.42 -5.32
C PRO A 557 -17.00 3.30 -3.84
N LEU A 558 -16.02 3.08 -2.96
CA LEU A 558 -16.27 2.89 -1.52
C LEU A 558 -17.07 4.05 -0.91
N ASP A 559 -16.77 5.29 -1.30
CA ASP A 559 -17.45 6.48 -0.79
C ASP A 559 -18.95 6.48 -1.12
N HIS A 560 -19.35 5.92 -2.27
CA HIS A 560 -20.76 5.79 -2.63
C HIS A 560 -21.45 4.77 -1.73
N THR A 561 -20.79 3.65 -1.43
CA THR A 561 -21.34 2.65 -0.51
C THR A 561 -21.46 3.21 0.90
N ILE A 562 -20.49 4.00 1.38
CA ILE A 562 -20.57 4.69 2.68
C ILE A 562 -21.78 5.63 2.72
N ASP A 563 -21.99 6.43 1.67
CA ASP A 563 -23.10 7.37 1.57
C ASP A 563 -24.48 6.68 1.65
N ARG A 564 -24.60 5.41 1.21
CA ARG A 564 -25.85 4.64 1.28
C ARG A 564 -26.29 4.32 2.71
N PHE A 565 -25.35 4.21 3.65
CA PHE A 565 -25.68 3.97 5.07
C PHE A 565 -26.21 5.22 5.78
N ARG A 566 -25.99 6.40 5.19
CA ARG A 566 -26.42 7.70 5.72
C ARG A 566 -26.02 7.93 7.18
N ALA A 567 -24.79 7.55 7.52
CA ALA A 567 -24.22 7.76 8.85
C ALA A 567 -23.94 9.24 9.10
N ASN A 568 -24.06 9.69 10.35
CA ASN A 568 -23.66 11.02 10.80
C ASN A 568 -22.15 11.12 11.05
N LEU A 569 -21.54 10.04 11.52
CA LEU A 569 -20.11 9.98 11.84
C LEU A 569 -19.47 8.86 11.03
N VAL A 570 -18.54 9.22 10.15
CA VAL A 570 -17.71 8.26 9.42
C VAL A 570 -16.37 8.18 10.11
N ILE A 571 -16.11 7.08 10.80
CA ILE A 571 -14.82 6.80 11.41
C ILE A 571 -14.00 5.85 10.55
N GLU A 572 -12.70 5.79 10.79
CA GLU A 572 -11.82 4.75 10.26
C GLU A 572 -11.04 4.16 11.43
N THR A 573 -11.17 2.86 11.62
CA THR A 573 -10.37 2.10 12.59
C THR A 573 -9.46 1.11 11.87
N PRO A 574 -8.42 0.56 12.54
CA PRO A 574 -7.53 -0.42 11.93
C PRO A 574 -8.23 -1.71 11.48
N THR A 575 -9.29 -2.12 12.17
CA THR A 575 -9.98 -3.40 11.91
C THR A 575 -11.44 -3.22 11.52
N ALA A 576 -11.94 -4.05 10.60
CA ALA A 576 -13.36 -4.07 10.28
C ALA A 576 -14.18 -4.60 11.46
N LEU A 577 -15.38 -4.05 11.64
CA LEU A 577 -16.36 -4.38 12.68
C LEU A 577 -15.90 -4.10 14.12
N GLU A 578 -14.78 -3.40 14.31
CA GLU A 578 -14.26 -3.02 15.61
C GLU A 578 -15.29 -2.23 16.44
N GLU A 579 -16.10 -1.42 15.77
CA GLU A 579 -17.16 -0.62 16.36
C GLU A 579 -18.26 -1.44 17.05
N THR A 580 -18.38 -2.73 16.77
CA THR A 580 -19.35 -3.62 17.44
C THR A 580 -18.98 -3.93 18.90
N ASN A 581 -17.71 -3.70 19.27
CA ASN A 581 -17.21 -3.92 20.62
C ASN A 581 -17.13 -2.61 21.43
N PHE A 582 -17.59 -1.48 20.87
CA PHE A 582 -17.56 -0.22 21.59
C PHE A 582 -18.67 -0.19 22.64
N GLU A 583 -18.29 -0.01 23.90
CA GLU A 583 -19.22 0.04 25.03
C GLU A 583 -19.72 1.46 25.33
N SER A 584 -18.91 2.48 25.05
CA SER A 584 -19.27 3.89 25.19
C SER A 584 -18.65 4.76 24.11
N LEU A 585 -19.28 5.92 23.85
CA LEU A 585 -18.77 6.92 22.92
C LEU A 585 -18.85 8.32 23.54
N THR A 586 -17.72 9.02 23.63
CA THR A 586 -17.71 10.42 24.05
C THR A 586 -17.66 11.36 22.85
N ILE A 587 -18.63 12.26 22.73
CA ILE A 587 -18.65 13.33 21.72
C ILE A 587 -18.67 14.67 22.44
N GLY A 588 -17.59 15.44 22.31
CA GLY A 588 -17.42 16.68 23.07
C GLY A 588 -17.36 16.39 24.56
N ASN A 589 -18.33 16.90 25.33
CA ASN A 589 -18.42 16.70 26.78
C ASN A 589 -19.52 15.71 27.18
N THR A 590 -20.12 15.01 26.21
CA THR A 590 -21.25 14.11 26.44
C THR A 590 -20.82 12.66 26.16
N GLU A 591 -21.09 11.77 27.11
CA GLU A 591 -20.89 10.32 26.98
C GLU A 591 -22.22 9.66 26.61
N PHE A 592 -22.19 8.77 25.61
CA PHE A 592 -23.33 8.03 25.08
C PHE A 592 -23.17 6.53 25.29
#